data_AF-U4QKR8-F1
#
_entry.id   AF-U4QKR8-F1
#
_cell.length_a   1.000
_cell.length_b   1.000
_cell.length_c   1.000
_cell.angle_alpha   90.00
_cell.angle_beta   90.00
_cell.angle_gamma   90.00
#
_symmetry.space_group_name_H-M   'P 1'
#
loop_
_entity.id
_entity.type
_entity.pdbx_description
1 polymer ?
#
loop_
_entity_poly.entity_id
_entity_poly.type
_entity_poly.pdbx_seq_one_letter_code
_entity_poly.pdbx_strand_id
1 'polypeptide(L)'
;MKVMSWQIYKIIFQVCSPVHVGWGKIGNLQLARPYLIGRVLWGALTMRLTRYMVKNGVAAQDSYQYQEVGKEVHRNLAFTYFYPALRKDNSYQIFWSWENEAAFRYRFLSSYAGTALSYPQQSASRGMLWETEFLSPNTIDTGEPVFLLGYIFAKEGCDLAWQKAMEHLQLGGERGYGWGDVKLISISENDGNTLFGQDIRFKEKEERPVVSLPDHARLLAHTIADGLDANGKIEPLVGRKWCSNQQNNSYAGQYIDFNNFCFVPGSIINKPTDFYIGNFGIWEKYNKLNRTYTVVNRL
;
A
#
# COMPACT_ATOMS: atom_id res chain seq x y z
N MET A 1 -21.76 11.65 22.21
CA MET A 1 -21.06 10.78 21.25
C MET A 1 -19.68 10.48 21.83
N LYS A 2 -19.35 9.20 22.07
CA LYS A 2 -18.04 8.81 22.58
C LYS A 2 -17.00 9.15 21.51
N VAL A 3 -16.02 9.98 21.85
CA VAL A 3 -14.90 10.31 20.96
C VAL A 3 -14.17 9.00 20.68
N MET A 4 -14.03 8.63 19.39
CA MET A 4 -13.35 7.40 18.99
C MET A 4 -11.87 7.68 18.81
N SER A 5 -11.00 7.01 19.57
CA SER A 5 -9.55 7.17 19.49
C SER A 5 -8.92 6.19 18.49
N TRP A 6 -7.79 6.57 17.91
CA TRP A 6 -6.96 5.74 17.03
C TRP A 6 -5.56 5.61 17.65
N GLN A 7 -5.11 4.38 17.90
CA GLN A 7 -3.74 4.10 18.34
C GLN A 7 -2.83 3.92 17.13
N ILE A 8 -1.63 4.48 17.19
CA ILE A 8 -0.68 4.51 16.07
C ILE A 8 0.42 3.48 16.32
N TYR A 9 0.69 2.67 15.31
CA TYR A 9 1.74 1.66 15.33
C TYR A 9 2.71 1.90 14.17
N LYS A 10 3.99 2.07 14.49
CA LYS A 10 5.08 2.01 13.52
C LYS A 10 5.38 0.56 13.18
N ILE A 11 5.42 0.25 11.90
CA ILE A 11 5.63 -1.09 11.37
C ILE A 11 6.90 -1.10 10.51
N ILE A 12 7.73 -2.11 10.73
CA ILE A 12 8.96 -2.31 9.96
C ILE A 12 8.99 -3.74 9.44
N PHE A 13 9.10 -3.87 8.12
CA PHE A 13 9.35 -5.13 7.44
C PHE A 13 10.75 -5.14 6.85
N GLN A 14 11.42 -6.28 6.85
CA GLN A 14 12.54 -6.54 5.94
C GLN A 14 12.00 -7.20 4.68
N VAL A 15 12.48 -6.76 3.52
CA VAL A 15 12.19 -7.40 2.24
C VAL A 15 13.06 -8.65 2.10
N CYS A 16 12.44 -9.82 1.94
CA CYS A 16 13.15 -11.11 1.86
C CYS A 16 13.24 -11.64 0.43
N SER A 17 12.32 -11.23 -0.45
CA SER A 17 12.29 -11.58 -1.88
C SER A 17 11.77 -10.41 -2.71
N PRO A 18 12.01 -10.37 -4.03
CA PRO A 18 11.56 -9.29 -4.91
C PRO A 18 10.10 -8.89 -4.69
N VAL A 19 9.80 -7.59 -4.56
CA VAL A 19 8.42 -7.11 -4.37
C VAL A 19 7.97 -6.34 -5.60
N HIS A 20 6.98 -6.87 -6.32
CA HIS A 20 6.38 -6.18 -7.47
C HIS A 20 5.08 -5.47 -7.08
N VAL A 21 5.08 -4.13 -7.15
CA VAL A 21 3.87 -3.31 -7.01
C VAL A 21 3.55 -2.69 -8.37
N GLY A 22 2.87 -3.43 -9.23
CA GLY A 22 2.61 -3.02 -10.61
C GLY A 22 1.79 -1.74 -10.74
N TRP A 23 2.16 -0.86 -11.68
CA TRP A 23 1.38 0.35 -11.99
C TRP A 23 1.37 0.78 -13.46
N GLY A 24 2.22 0.22 -14.30
CA GLY A 24 2.31 0.58 -15.70
C GLY A 24 3.14 -0.41 -16.51
N LYS A 25 3.24 -0.17 -17.82
CA LYS A 25 4.04 -0.97 -18.75
C LYS A 25 4.71 -0.07 -19.78
N ILE A 26 5.98 -0.33 -20.10
CA ILE A 26 6.70 0.27 -21.23
C ILE A 26 7.21 -0.86 -22.11
N GLY A 27 6.67 -1.00 -23.33
CA GLY A 27 6.99 -2.14 -24.20
C GLY A 27 6.67 -3.47 -23.52
N ASN A 28 7.71 -4.26 -23.22
CA ASN A 28 7.61 -5.54 -22.53
C ASN A 28 7.90 -5.46 -21.02
N LEU A 29 8.36 -4.30 -20.54
CA LEU A 29 8.68 -4.06 -19.13
C LEU A 29 7.41 -3.68 -18.35
N GLN A 30 7.06 -4.48 -17.36
CA GLN A 30 6.05 -4.19 -16.34
C GLN A 30 6.73 -3.39 -15.21
N LEU A 31 6.28 -2.15 -15.01
CA LEU A 31 6.88 -1.24 -14.04
C LEU A 31 6.37 -1.49 -12.62
N ALA A 32 7.24 -1.32 -11.64
CA ALA A 32 6.92 -1.37 -10.22
C ALA A 32 6.92 0.02 -9.62
N ARG A 33 6.08 0.21 -8.59
CA ARG A 33 6.14 1.41 -7.76
C ARG A 33 7.34 1.30 -6.83
N PRO A 34 8.02 2.42 -6.55
CA PRO A 34 9.15 2.45 -5.62
C PRO A 34 8.73 2.39 -4.14
N TYR A 35 7.45 2.16 -3.85
CA TYR A 35 6.86 2.08 -2.52
C TYR A 35 5.65 1.15 -2.52
N LEU A 36 5.28 0.66 -1.35
CA LEU A 36 4.11 -0.18 -1.16
C LEU A 36 2.86 0.69 -0.94
N ILE A 37 1.90 0.60 -1.86
CA ILE A 37 0.60 1.26 -1.69
C ILE A 37 -0.28 0.48 -0.72
N GLY A 38 -1.14 1.19 0.00
CA GLY A 38 -2.01 0.57 1.00
C GLY A 38 -2.99 -0.47 0.44
N ARG A 39 -3.34 -0.43 -0.86
CA ARG A 39 -4.15 -1.49 -1.50
C ARG A 39 -3.45 -2.85 -1.46
N VAL A 40 -2.13 -2.88 -1.62
CA VAL A 40 -1.35 -4.13 -1.56
C VAL A 40 -1.33 -4.68 -0.14
N LEU A 41 -1.08 -3.81 0.85
CA LEU A 41 -1.12 -4.19 2.26
C LEU A 41 -2.51 -4.70 2.66
N TRP A 42 -3.57 -3.96 2.29
CA TRP A 42 -4.95 -4.35 2.51
C TRP A 42 -5.24 -5.74 1.95
N GLY A 43 -4.90 -5.99 0.68
CA GLY A 43 -5.16 -7.29 0.05
C GLY A 43 -4.42 -8.44 0.73
N ALA A 44 -3.17 -8.23 1.13
CA ALA A 44 -2.39 -9.24 1.86
C ALA A 44 -2.95 -9.49 3.27
N LEU A 45 -3.28 -8.42 4.01
CA LEU A 45 -3.82 -8.49 5.36
C LEU A 45 -5.21 -9.13 5.36
N THR A 46 -6.11 -8.68 4.50
CA THR A 46 -7.44 -9.28 4.31
C THR A 46 -7.31 -10.76 4.01
N MET A 47 -6.44 -11.15 3.08
CA MET A 47 -6.26 -12.56 2.76
C MET A 47 -5.76 -13.38 3.96
N ARG A 48 -4.78 -12.86 4.72
CA ARG A 48 -4.25 -13.54 5.90
C ARG A 48 -5.29 -13.66 7.02
N LEU A 49 -6.03 -12.58 7.30
CA LEU A 49 -7.08 -12.56 8.31
C LEU A 49 -8.22 -13.51 7.96
N THR A 50 -8.70 -13.49 6.71
CA THR A 50 -9.73 -14.44 6.26
C THR A 50 -9.27 -15.89 6.48
N ARG A 51 -8.03 -16.22 6.14
CA ARG A 51 -7.46 -17.56 6.37
C ARG A 51 -7.36 -17.96 7.85
N TYR A 52 -7.17 -17.01 8.76
CA TYR A 52 -7.21 -17.29 10.20
C TYR A 52 -8.63 -17.51 10.72
N MET A 53 -9.63 -16.84 10.14
CA MET A 53 -11.03 -16.97 10.54
C MET A 53 -11.63 -18.30 10.10
N VAL A 54 -11.18 -18.86 8.97
CA VAL A 54 -11.62 -20.19 8.55
C VAL A 54 -10.91 -21.27 9.37
N LYS A 55 -11.37 -21.44 10.61
CA LYS A 55 -11.11 -22.63 11.41
C LYS A 55 -11.62 -23.84 10.61
N ASN A 56 -10.77 -24.87 10.45
CA ASN A 56 -11.00 -26.15 9.76
C ASN A 56 -10.44 -26.29 8.33
N GLY A 57 -9.61 -25.36 7.86
CA GLY A 57 -8.78 -25.59 6.65
C GLY A 57 -9.56 -25.69 5.33
N VAL A 58 -10.86 -25.39 5.33
CA VAL A 58 -11.63 -25.21 4.11
C VAL A 58 -11.29 -23.85 3.53
N ALA A 59 -10.63 -23.78 2.38
CA ALA A 59 -10.38 -22.49 1.74
C ALA A 59 -11.71 -21.79 1.45
N ALA A 60 -11.79 -20.48 1.69
CA ALA A 60 -12.94 -19.67 1.26
C ALA A 60 -13.19 -19.91 -0.24
N GLN A 61 -14.33 -20.53 -0.57
CA GLN A 61 -14.65 -20.98 -1.92
C GLN A 61 -15.25 -19.86 -2.79
N ASP A 62 -15.65 -18.75 -2.18
CA ASP A 62 -16.16 -17.56 -2.85
C ASP A 62 -15.49 -16.28 -2.32
N SER A 63 -15.73 -15.16 -3.01
CA SER A 63 -15.12 -13.87 -2.65
C SER A 63 -15.84 -13.16 -1.49
N TYR A 64 -16.99 -13.64 -1.00
CA TYR A 64 -17.80 -12.94 -0.01
C TYR A 64 -17.05 -12.77 1.33
N GLN A 65 -16.44 -13.85 1.83
CA GLN A 65 -15.67 -13.78 3.07
C GLN A 65 -14.48 -12.82 3.00
N TYR A 66 -13.79 -12.77 1.85
CA TYR A 66 -12.71 -11.80 1.64
C TYR A 66 -13.24 -10.36 1.56
N GLN A 67 -14.42 -10.15 0.98
CA GLN A 67 -15.05 -8.83 0.95
C GLN A 67 -15.42 -8.35 2.35
N GLU A 68 -16.05 -9.20 3.16
CA GLU A 68 -16.46 -8.85 4.54
C GLU A 68 -15.25 -8.55 5.42
N VAL A 69 -14.22 -9.41 5.42
CA VAL A 69 -12.97 -9.14 6.14
C VAL A 69 -12.30 -7.87 5.60
N GLY A 70 -12.33 -7.64 4.29
CA GLY A 70 -11.81 -6.42 3.67
C GLY A 70 -12.50 -5.14 4.16
N LYS A 71 -13.83 -5.18 4.34
CA LYS A 71 -14.61 -4.09 4.92
C LYS A 71 -14.26 -3.88 6.40
N GLU A 72 -14.12 -4.95 7.18
CA GLU A 72 -13.72 -4.86 8.59
C GLU A 72 -12.31 -4.27 8.75
N VAL A 73 -11.37 -4.64 7.87
CA VAL A 73 -10.04 -4.01 7.83
C VAL A 73 -10.16 -2.51 7.60
N HIS A 74 -10.97 -2.05 6.64
CA HIS A 74 -11.14 -0.61 6.41
C HIS A 74 -11.86 0.13 7.53
N ARG A 75 -12.80 -0.53 8.22
CA ARG A 75 -13.56 0.05 9.34
C ARG A 75 -12.70 0.25 10.57
N ASN A 76 -11.80 -0.69 10.85
CA ASN A 76 -11.04 -0.74 12.10
C ASN A 76 -9.57 -0.33 11.94
N LEU A 77 -9.04 -0.30 10.71
CA LEU A 77 -7.65 0.07 10.42
C LEU A 77 -7.59 1.14 9.33
N ALA A 78 -6.68 2.09 9.51
CA ALA A 78 -6.14 2.90 8.43
C ALA A 78 -4.63 2.70 8.38
N PHE A 79 -4.01 2.98 7.25
CA PHE A 79 -2.56 2.79 7.11
C PHE A 79 -1.99 3.78 6.11
N THR A 80 -0.72 4.10 6.33
CA THR A 80 0.10 4.85 5.38
C THR A 80 0.62 3.93 4.27
N TYR A 81 1.35 4.49 3.32
CA TYR A 81 2.18 3.70 2.42
C TYR A 81 3.47 3.29 3.14
N PHE A 82 4.11 2.24 2.64
CA PHE A 82 5.39 1.80 3.19
C PHE A 82 6.49 2.16 2.21
N TYR A 83 7.52 2.78 2.75
CA TYR A 83 8.63 3.34 1.97
C TYR A 83 9.92 2.56 2.22
N PRO A 84 10.76 2.37 1.19
CA PRO A 84 12.07 1.75 1.35
C PRO A 84 12.93 2.50 2.36
N ALA A 85 13.55 1.75 3.24
CA ALA A 85 14.42 2.25 4.29
C ALA A 85 15.64 1.34 4.44
N LEU A 86 16.75 1.93 4.89
CA LEU A 86 17.94 1.18 5.30
C LEU A 86 18.14 1.31 6.80
N ARG A 87 18.68 0.26 7.40
CA ARG A 87 19.05 0.28 8.82
C ARG A 87 20.31 1.13 8.99
N LYS A 88 20.22 2.16 9.82
CA LYS A 88 21.35 3.03 10.18
C LYS A 88 21.45 3.05 11.70
N ASP A 89 22.52 2.47 12.22
CA ASP A 89 22.73 2.22 13.64
C ASP A 89 21.52 1.48 14.25
N ASN A 90 20.89 2.08 15.27
CA ASN A 90 19.68 1.57 15.93
C ASN A 90 18.37 2.12 15.34
N SER A 91 18.42 2.71 14.15
CA SER A 91 17.28 3.36 13.50
C SER A 91 17.10 2.93 12.04
N TYR A 92 16.05 3.44 11.40
CA TYR A 92 15.74 3.16 9.99
C TYR A 92 15.56 4.48 9.25
N GLN A 93 16.41 4.71 8.25
CA GLN A 93 16.38 5.89 7.41
C GLN A 93 15.60 5.60 6.13
N ILE A 94 14.58 6.40 5.85
CA ILE A 94 13.76 6.29 4.64
C ILE A 94 14.49 6.93 3.47
N PHE A 95 14.34 6.31 2.30
CA PHE A 95 14.79 6.84 1.03
C PHE A 95 13.58 7.21 0.20
N TRP A 96 13.48 8.49 -0.16
CA TRP A 96 12.34 9.00 -0.91
C TRP A 96 12.63 8.98 -2.41
N SER A 97 11.79 8.28 -3.17
CA SER A 97 11.96 8.17 -4.63
C SER A 97 11.94 9.51 -5.37
N TRP A 98 11.38 10.56 -4.77
CA TRP A 98 11.25 11.90 -5.36
C TRP A 98 12.41 12.85 -5.04
N GLU A 99 13.36 12.47 -4.18
CA GLU A 99 14.54 13.32 -3.90
C GLU A 99 15.56 13.23 -5.03
N ASN A 100 15.86 12.01 -5.47
CA ASN A 100 16.68 11.74 -6.66
C ASN A 100 16.20 10.44 -7.30
N GLU A 101 15.30 10.53 -8.27
CA GLU A 101 14.65 9.38 -8.88
C GLU A 101 15.65 8.43 -9.54
N ALA A 102 16.62 8.96 -10.29
CA ALA A 102 17.61 8.13 -10.98
C ALA A 102 18.47 7.33 -10.00
N ALA A 103 19.00 7.98 -8.97
CA ALA A 103 19.81 7.32 -7.94
C ALA A 103 18.98 6.32 -7.13
N PHE A 104 17.74 6.67 -6.79
CA PHE A 104 16.83 5.77 -6.09
C PHE A 104 16.56 4.51 -6.93
N ARG A 105 16.18 4.69 -8.20
CA ARG A 105 15.87 3.57 -9.10
C ARG A 105 17.08 2.66 -9.27
N TYR A 106 18.27 3.22 -9.51
CA TYR A 106 19.52 2.46 -9.59
C TYR A 106 19.81 1.66 -8.31
N ARG A 107 19.50 2.22 -7.14
CA ARG A 107 19.81 1.59 -5.86
C ARG A 107 18.81 0.53 -5.43
N PHE A 108 17.52 0.74 -5.68
CA PHE A 108 16.44 -0.05 -5.07
C PHE A 108 15.62 -0.88 -6.06
N LEU A 109 15.62 -0.53 -7.36
CA LEU A 109 14.79 -1.22 -8.35
C LEU A 109 15.65 -2.03 -9.31
N SER A 110 15.25 -3.27 -9.53
CA SER A 110 15.82 -4.15 -10.55
C SER A 110 14.69 -4.80 -11.35
N SER A 111 15.03 -5.60 -12.34
CA SER A 111 14.07 -6.26 -13.21
C SER A 111 14.43 -7.72 -13.45
N TYR A 112 13.41 -8.54 -13.70
CA TYR A 112 13.54 -9.95 -14.02
C TYR A 112 12.93 -10.22 -15.39
N ALA A 113 13.73 -10.73 -16.32
CA ALA A 113 13.28 -11.16 -17.63
C ALA A 113 12.75 -12.60 -17.57
N GLY A 114 11.52 -12.81 -18.04
CA GLY A 114 10.87 -14.11 -18.13
C GLY A 114 10.35 -14.37 -19.55
N THR A 115 10.17 -15.64 -19.87
CA THR A 115 9.49 -16.07 -21.10
C THR A 115 8.49 -17.18 -20.79
N ALA A 116 7.34 -17.18 -21.46
CA ALA A 116 6.46 -18.34 -21.44
C ALA A 116 7.13 -19.52 -22.15
N LEU A 117 6.96 -20.73 -21.63
CA LEU A 117 7.42 -21.97 -22.24
C LEU A 117 6.33 -22.54 -23.15
N SER A 118 6.72 -22.93 -24.37
CA SER A 118 5.88 -23.67 -25.30
C SER A 118 6.05 -25.16 -25.04
N TYR A 119 5.02 -25.82 -24.52
CA TYR A 119 4.97 -27.29 -24.42
C TYR A 119 4.17 -27.85 -25.60
N PRO A 120 4.62 -28.94 -26.26
CA PRO A 120 5.72 -29.84 -25.86
C PRO A 120 7.12 -29.43 -26.37
N GLN A 121 7.26 -28.33 -27.10
CA GLN A 121 8.52 -27.98 -27.76
C GLN A 121 9.68 -27.61 -26.81
N GLN A 122 9.43 -27.50 -25.50
CA GLN A 122 10.40 -27.07 -24.48
C GLN A 122 11.17 -25.80 -24.90
N SER A 123 10.50 -24.91 -25.64
CA SER A 123 11.10 -23.73 -26.23
C SER A 123 10.46 -22.47 -25.67
N ALA A 124 11.17 -21.34 -25.73
CA ALA A 124 10.57 -20.06 -25.43
C ALA A 124 9.45 -19.75 -26.45
N SER A 125 8.24 -19.46 -25.96
CA SER A 125 7.15 -19.01 -26.81
C SER A 125 7.51 -17.68 -27.46
N ARG A 126 7.56 -17.67 -28.80
CA ARG A 126 7.96 -16.49 -29.57
C ARG A 126 7.03 -15.32 -29.27
N GLY A 127 7.58 -14.16 -28.92
CA GLY A 127 6.83 -12.95 -28.59
C GLY A 127 6.31 -12.87 -27.15
N MET A 128 6.64 -13.84 -26.29
CA MET A 128 6.22 -13.87 -24.88
C MET A 128 7.34 -13.46 -23.90
N LEU A 129 8.38 -12.75 -24.39
CA LEU A 129 9.37 -12.14 -23.51
C LEU A 129 8.71 -11.00 -22.76
N TRP A 130 8.69 -11.09 -21.44
CA TRP A 130 8.28 -10.02 -20.56
C TRP A 130 9.37 -9.77 -19.53
N GLU A 131 9.40 -8.55 -19.04
CA GLU A 131 10.31 -8.16 -17.99
C GLU A 131 9.48 -7.52 -16.88
N THR A 132 9.73 -7.87 -15.63
CA THR A 132 9.01 -7.30 -14.49
C THR A 132 9.98 -6.64 -13.55
N GLU A 133 9.81 -5.33 -13.37
CA GLU A 133 10.53 -4.53 -12.40
C GLU A 133 10.06 -4.88 -10.98
N PHE A 134 10.94 -4.76 -9.99
CA PHE A 134 10.64 -5.03 -8.59
C PHE A 134 11.49 -4.17 -7.66
N LEU A 135 10.98 -3.97 -6.45
CA LEU A 135 11.78 -3.50 -5.33
C LEU A 135 12.67 -4.64 -4.84
N SER A 136 13.98 -4.41 -4.88
CA SER A 136 14.99 -5.41 -4.55
C SER A 136 15.08 -5.67 -3.04
N PRO A 137 15.31 -6.93 -2.60
CA PRO A 137 15.55 -7.27 -1.19
C PRO A 137 16.81 -6.62 -0.61
N ASN A 138 17.79 -6.34 -1.46
CA ASN A 138 19.05 -5.71 -1.12
C ASN A 138 19.30 -4.54 -2.08
N THR A 139 19.99 -3.51 -1.60
CA THR A 139 20.44 -2.44 -2.47
C THR A 139 21.40 -2.99 -3.53
N ILE A 140 21.29 -2.47 -4.75
CA ILE A 140 22.04 -2.97 -5.90
C ILE A 140 23.50 -2.52 -5.85
N ASP A 141 23.75 -1.35 -5.27
CA ASP A 141 25.08 -0.74 -5.18
C ASP A 141 25.93 -1.35 -4.05
N THR A 142 25.38 -1.51 -2.85
CA THR A 142 26.11 -1.90 -1.64
C THR A 142 25.71 -3.26 -1.06
N GLY A 143 24.62 -3.88 -1.54
CA GLY A 143 24.12 -5.16 -1.02
C GLY A 143 23.43 -5.07 0.35
N GLU A 144 23.12 -3.88 0.84
CA GLU A 144 22.48 -3.68 2.14
C GLU A 144 21.02 -4.18 2.12
N PRO A 145 20.53 -4.86 3.18
CA PRO A 145 19.14 -5.27 3.26
C PRO A 145 18.18 -4.08 3.20
N VAL A 146 17.13 -4.21 2.38
CA VAL A 146 16.07 -3.20 2.22
C VAL A 146 14.93 -3.51 3.19
N PHE A 147 14.49 -2.46 3.88
CA PHE A 147 13.34 -2.49 4.78
C PHE A 147 12.19 -1.67 4.20
N LEU A 148 10.98 -1.94 4.66
CA LEU A 148 9.78 -1.16 4.38
C LEU A 148 9.26 -0.60 5.71
N LEU A 149 9.20 0.72 5.80
CA LEU A 149 8.72 1.44 6.98
C LEU A 149 7.39 2.11 6.67
N GLY A 150 6.38 1.83 7.50
CA GLY A 150 5.07 2.44 7.43
C GLY A 150 4.40 2.49 8.80
N TYR A 151 3.14 2.92 8.80
CA TYR A 151 2.32 3.11 10.00
C TYR A 151 0.91 2.59 9.80
N ILE A 152 0.37 2.01 10.86
CA ILE A 152 -1.01 1.55 10.97
C ILE A 152 -1.70 2.32 12.11
N PHE A 153 -2.90 2.80 11.83
CA PHE A 153 -3.81 3.38 12.79
C PHE A 153 -4.85 2.32 13.12
N ALA A 154 -4.85 1.82 14.35
CA ALA A 154 -5.86 0.89 14.82
C ALA A 154 -6.88 1.63 15.66
N LYS A 155 -8.16 1.44 15.33
CA LYS A 155 -9.24 2.00 16.11
C LYS A 155 -9.25 1.38 17.51
N GLU A 156 -9.54 2.17 18.53
CA GLU A 156 -9.75 1.66 19.89
C GLU A 156 -10.86 0.59 19.88
N GLY A 157 -10.60 -0.58 20.49
CA GLY A 157 -11.50 -1.73 20.47
C GLY A 157 -11.47 -2.55 19.17
N CYS A 158 -10.43 -2.43 18.35
CA CYS A 158 -10.24 -3.28 17.17
C CYS A 158 -9.97 -4.74 17.57
N ASP A 159 -10.92 -5.63 17.29
CA ASP A 159 -10.83 -7.07 17.60
C ASP A 159 -10.11 -7.90 16.51
N LEU A 160 -9.66 -7.27 15.43
CA LEU A 160 -8.93 -7.98 14.37
C LEU A 160 -7.56 -8.44 14.91
N ALA A 161 -7.22 -9.71 14.66
CA ALA A 161 -5.89 -10.26 14.94
C ALA A 161 -4.82 -9.76 13.94
N TRP A 162 -4.82 -8.46 13.64
CA TRP A 162 -4.02 -7.85 12.58
C TRP A 162 -2.52 -7.89 12.88
N GLN A 163 -2.11 -7.72 14.14
CA GLN A 163 -0.70 -7.81 14.54
C GLN A 163 -0.12 -9.20 14.24
N LYS A 164 -0.84 -10.25 14.65
CA LYS A 164 -0.48 -11.64 14.34
C LYS A 164 -0.47 -11.91 12.83
N ALA A 165 -1.42 -11.34 12.08
CA ALA A 165 -1.45 -11.48 10.63
C ALA A 165 -0.24 -10.83 9.94
N MET A 166 0.33 -9.76 10.51
CA MET A 166 1.51 -9.07 9.98
C MET A 166 2.76 -9.96 10.00
N GLU A 167 2.86 -10.94 10.90
CA GLU A 167 4.00 -11.86 10.99
C GLU A 167 4.14 -12.75 9.75
N HIS A 168 3.08 -12.90 8.96
CA HIS A 168 3.02 -13.84 7.85
C HIS A 168 2.44 -13.20 6.58
N LEU A 169 2.95 -12.05 6.16
CA LEU A 169 2.50 -11.39 4.93
C LEU A 169 3.36 -11.74 3.72
N GLN A 170 2.71 -11.77 2.55
CA GLN A 170 3.35 -11.80 1.25
C GLN A 170 2.71 -10.70 0.39
N LEU A 171 3.53 -9.76 -0.06
CA LEU A 171 3.10 -8.47 -0.61
C LEU A 171 3.35 -8.38 -2.12
N GLY A 172 2.39 -7.81 -2.85
CA GLY A 172 2.56 -7.50 -4.28
C GLY A 172 2.14 -8.63 -5.23
N GLY A 173 2.61 -8.52 -6.48
CA GLY A 173 2.42 -9.48 -7.56
C GLY A 173 3.45 -10.62 -7.55
N GLU A 174 3.35 -11.53 -8.52
CA GLU A 174 4.30 -12.66 -8.72
C GLU A 174 4.46 -13.62 -7.53
N ARG A 175 3.53 -13.59 -6.56
CA ARG A 175 3.58 -14.43 -5.33
C ARG A 175 3.69 -15.93 -5.60
N GLY A 176 3.13 -16.40 -6.73
CA GLY A 176 3.23 -17.81 -7.16
C GLY A 176 4.66 -18.24 -7.52
N TYR A 177 5.53 -17.28 -7.87
CA TYR A 177 6.96 -17.47 -8.12
C TYR A 177 7.81 -17.19 -6.87
N GLY A 178 7.20 -17.08 -5.69
CA GLY A 178 7.89 -16.83 -4.43
C GLY A 178 8.24 -15.37 -4.15
N TRP A 179 7.76 -14.42 -4.97
CA TRP A 179 7.98 -12.98 -4.76
C TRP A 179 7.13 -12.43 -3.63
N GLY A 180 7.52 -11.29 -3.07
CA GLY A 180 6.72 -10.55 -2.10
C GLY A 180 6.90 -10.98 -0.65
N ASP A 181 7.76 -11.96 -0.37
CA ASP A 181 8.06 -12.39 1.00
C ASP A 181 8.69 -11.28 1.82
N VAL A 182 8.15 -11.05 3.02
CA VAL A 182 8.62 -10.03 3.96
C VAL A 182 8.64 -10.59 5.37
N LYS A 183 9.66 -10.18 6.14
CA LYS A 183 9.78 -10.52 7.55
C LYS A 183 9.39 -9.32 8.41
N LEU A 184 8.44 -9.51 9.32
CA LEU A 184 8.12 -8.49 10.33
C LEU A 184 9.31 -8.35 11.29
N ILE A 185 9.82 -7.13 11.42
CA ILE A 185 10.94 -6.81 12.32
C ILE A 185 10.44 -6.19 13.61
N SER A 186 9.47 -5.28 13.53
CA SER A 186 8.90 -4.66 14.72
C SER A 186 7.51 -4.07 14.47
N ILE A 187 6.69 -4.14 15.52
CA ILE A 187 5.50 -3.32 15.71
C ILE A 187 5.75 -2.55 17.00
N SER A 188 5.79 -1.23 16.93
CA SER A 188 5.97 -0.39 18.11
C SER A 188 4.90 0.69 18.15
N GLU A 189 4.35 0.95 19.32
CA GLU A 189 3.47 2.10 19.51
C GLU A 189 4.22 3.40 19.21
N ASN A 190 3.50 4.35 18.62
CA ASN A 190 4.02 5.67 18.31
C ASN A 190 3.16 6.70 19.05
N ASP A 191 3.62 7.07 20.24
CA ASP A 191 2.95 8.07 21.09
C ASP A 191 3.24 9.51 20.63
N GLY A 192 4.05 9.67 19.58
CA GLY A 192 4.44 10.96 19.03
C GLY A 192 3.54 11.44 17.91
N ASN A 193 3.39 12.76 17.81
CA ASN A 193 2.72 13.46 16.71
C ASN A 193 3.58 13.56 15.44
N THR A 194 4.43 12.56 15.18
CA THR A 194 5.32 12.57 14.02
C THR A 194 5.23 11.26 13.25
N LEU A 195 5.08 11.36 11.93
CA LEU A 195 5.21 10.24 11.01
C LEU A 195 6.45 10.42 10.17
N PHE A 196 7.19 9.34 9.94
CA PHE A 196 8.35 9.33 9.04
C PHE A 196 9.41 10.39 9.42
N GLY A 197 9.48 10.76 10.70
CA GLY A 197 10.37 11.82 11.20
C GLY A 197 9.93 13.25 10.86
N GLN A 198 8.71 13.45 10.36
CA GLN A 198 8.12 14.76 10.04
C GLN A 198 7.07 15.19 11.08
N ASP A 199 6.90 16.50 11.30
CA ASP A 199 5.84 17.08 12.17
C ASP A 199 4.46 16.93 11.50
N ILE A 200 3.90 15.72 11.59
CA ILE A 200 2.59 15.37 11.04
C ILE A 200 1.61 15.22 12.20
N ARG A 201 0.83 16.27 12.43
CA ARG A 201 -0.11 16.34 13.55
C ARG A 201 -1.39 15.57 13.27
N PHE A 202 -1.81 14.80 14.28
CA PHE A 202 -3.02 14.01 14.26
C PHE A 202 -4.17 14.68 14.97
N LYS A 203 -5.38 14.46 14.43
CA LYS A 203 -6.61 14.79 15.13
C LYS A 203 -7.31 13.48 15.49
N GLU A 204 -7.14 13.06 16.74
CA GLU A 204 -7.62 11.78 17.27
C GLU A 204 -9.15 11.67 17.35
N LYS A 205 -9.88 12.79 17.25
CA LYS A 205 -11.33 12.86 17.52
C LYS A 205 -12.19 12.83 16.26
N GLU A 206 -11.73 12.11 15.25
CA GLU A 206 -12.32 12.08 13.92
C GLU A 206 -12.72 10.65 13.52
N GLU A 207 -13.73 10.50 12.66
CA GLU A 207 -14.19 9.18 12.19
C GLU A 207 -13.08 8.40 11.48
N ARG A 208 -12.14 9.12 10.87
CA ARG A 208 -10.91 8.62 10.25
C ARG A 208 -9.71 9.42 10.75
N PRO A 209 -8.50 8.83 10.80
CA PRO A 209 -7.28 9.57 11.13
C PRO A 209 -7.09 10.74 10.16
N VAL A 210 -6.76 11.90 10.72
CA VAL A 210 -6.44 13.12 9.96
C VAL A 210 -4.96 13.44 10.13
N VAL A 211 -4.28 13.72 9.02
CA VAL A 211 -2.91 14.21 8.99
C VAL A 211 -2.91 15.68 8.57
N SER A 212 -2.15 16.50 9.29
CA SER A 212 -1.99 17.92 8.95
C SER A 212 -0.62 18.10 8.32
N LEU A 213 -0.57 18.64 7.10
CA LEU A 213 0.68 18.97 6.44
C LEU A 213 0.92 20.48 6.43
N PRO A 214 2.16 20.94 6.73
CA PRO A 214 2.51 22.34 6.63
C PRO A 214 2.62 22.80 5.17
N ASP A 215 2.77 24.10 4.99
CA ASP A 215 2.98 24.70 3.68
C ASP A 215 4.21 24.10 2.97
N HIS A 216 4.14 23.95 1.65
CA HIS A 216 5.20 23.37 0.80
C HIS A 216 5.63 21.94 1.18
N ALA A 217 4.84 21.22 1.98
CA ALA A 217 5.12 19.82 2.32
C ALA A 217 4.88 18.87 1.13
N ARG A 218 5.56 17.73 1.16
CA ARG A 218 5.38 16.63 0.18
C ARG A 218 4.22 15.74 0.61
N LEU A 219 3.35 15.41 -0.32
CA LEU A 219 2.30 14.40 -0.15
C LEU A 219 2.95 13.02 0.03
N LEU A 220 2.55 12.29 1.07
CA LEU A 220 3.12 10.96 1.41
C LEU A 220 2.19 9.80 1.04
N ALA A 221 1.16 10.07 0.26
CA ALA A 221 0.27 9.07 -0.30
C ALA A 221 -0.35 9.61 -1.59
N HIS A 222 -0.97 8.73 -2.36
CA HIS A 222 -1.86 9.21 -3.42
C HIS A 222 -2.96 10.05 -2.79
N THR A 223 -3.12 11.27 -3.29
CA THR A 223 -4.06 12.26 -2.73
C THR A 223 -5.02 12.69 -3.82
N ILE A 224 -6.32 12.63 -3.55
CA ILE A 224 -7.36 13.00 -4.51
C ILE A 224 -7.12 14.43 -5.02
N ALA A 225 -7.06 14.58 -6.34
CA ALA A 225 -6.68 15.84 -6.98
C ALA A 225 -7.81 16.89 -6.99
N ASP A 226 -9.06 16.46 -6.85
CA ASP A 226 -10.23 17.33 -6.92
C ASP A 226 -10.18 18.45 -5.87
N GLY A 227 -10.17 19.70 -6.33
CA GLY A 227 -10.12 20.89 -5.47
C GLY A 227 -8.85 21.02 -4.60
N LEU A 228 -7.79 20.25 -4.89
CA LEU A 228 -6.51 20.32 -4.19
C LEU A 228 -5.54 21.24 -4.91
N ASP A 229 -4.93 22.13 -4.14
CA ASP A 229 -3.92 23.07 -4.61
C ASP A 229 -2.52 22.50 -4.35
N ALA A 230 -2.03 21.77 -5.35
CA ALA A 230 -0.76 21.05 -5.29
C ALA A 230 -0.07 21.00 -6.66
N ASN A 231 1.25 20.86 -6.64
CA ASN A 231 2.12 20.75 -7.78
C ASN A 231 2.76 19.36 -7.85
N GLY A 232 2.54 18.65 -8.96
CA GLY A 232 3.12 17.33 -9.17
C GLY A 232 2.37 16.51 -10.21
N LYS A 233 2.80 15.27 -10.40
CA LYS A 233 2.18 14.36 -11.38
C LYS A 233 0.83 13.87 -10.84
N ILE A 234 -0.17 13.85 -11.71
CA ILE A 234 -1.47 13.24 -11.47
C ILE A 234 -1.56 11.93 -12.26
N GLU A 235 -2.16 10.92 -11.66
CA GLU A 235 -2.48 9.66 -12.35
C GLU A 235 -3.85 9.11 -11.93
N PRO A 236 -4.51 8.32 -12.80
CA PRO A 236 -5.63 7.50 -12.38
C PRO A 236 -5.12 6.37 -11.48
N LEU A 237 -5.51 6.36 -10.21
CA LEU A 237 -5.19 5.25 -9.32
C LEU A 237 -6.19 4.12 -9.56
N VAL A 238 -5.69 3.04 -10.17
CA VAL A 238 -6.45 1.83 -10.45
C VAL A 238 -5.84 0.63 -9.74
N GLY A 239 -6.66 -0.37 -9.42
CA GLY A 239 -6.17 -1.64 -8.91
C GLY A 239 -7.04 -2.80 -9.34
N ARG A 240 -6.48 -4.00 -9.36
CA ARG A 240 -7.22 -5.21 -9.74
C ARG A 240 -7.84 -5.84 -8.49
N LYS A 241 -9.06 -6.37 -8.61
CA LYS A 241 -9.78 -7.07 -7.54
C LYS A 241 -10.32 -8.42 -8.02
N TRP A 242 -10.69 -9.27 -7.07
CA TRP A 242 -11.47 -10.47 -7.34
C TRP A 242 -12.93 -10.21 -6.95
N CYS A 243 -13.84 -10.34 -7.91
CA CYS A 243 -15.26 -10.08 -7.73
C CYS A 243 -16.07 -11.25 -8.30
N SER A 244 -16.20 -12.35 -7.54
CA SER A 244 -16.87 -13.58 -8.03
C SER A 244 -18.34 -13.39 -8.40
N ASN A 245 -18.97 -12.30 -7.93
CA ASN A 245 -20.41 -12.05 -8.07
C ASN A 245 -20.76 -11.20 -9.30
N GLN A 246 -19.77 -10.83 -10.14
CA GLN A 246 -20.02 -10.10 -11.38
C GLN A 246 -20.28 -11.05 -12.55
N GLN A 247 -21.12 -10.61 -13.50
CA GLN A 247 -21.46 -11.37 -14.70
C GLN A 247 -20.24 -11.57 -15.62
N ASN A 248 -19.34 -10.58 -15.67
CA ASN A 248 -18.07 -10.61 -16.39
C ASN A 248 -16.92 -10.26 -15.42
N ASN A 249 -15.68 -10.64 -15.75
CA ASN A 249 -14.48 -10.36 -14.94
C ASN A 249 -14.53 -10.94 -13.51
N SER A 250 -15.10 -12.13 -13.36
CA SER A 250 -15.37 -12.76 -12.07
C SER A 250 -14.18 -13.49 -11.44
N TYR A 251 -13.09 -13.69 -12.18
CA TYR A 251 -11.89 -14.35 -11.67
C TYR A 251 -10.90 -13.36 -11.04
N ALA A 252 -9.95 -13.91 -10.27
CA ALA A 252 -8.97 -13.12 -9.54
C ALA A 252 -8.17 -12.19 -10.48
N GLY A 253 -8.18 -10.89 -10.17
CA GLY A 253 -7.41 -9.89 -10.90
C GLY A 253 -7.99 -9.48 -12.25
N GLN A 254 -9.21 -9.91 -12.61
CA GLN A 254 -9.84 -9.48 -13.86
C GLN A 254 -10.58 -8.15 -13.72
N TYR A 255 -11.21 -7.89 -12.57
CA TYR A 255 -11.92 -6.66 -12.33
C TYR A 255 -10.95 -5.50 -12.08
N ILE A 256 -11.07 -4.42 -12.87
CA ILE A 256 -10.29 -3.19 -12.68
C ILE A 256 -11.15 -2.21 -11.90
N ASP A 257 -10.66 -1.83 -10.73
CA ASP A 257 -11.31 -0.94 -9.78
C ASP A 257 -10.62 0.42 -9.81
N PHE A 258 -11.34 1.44 -10.28
CA PHE A 258 -10.91 2.83 -10.29
C PHE A 258 -11.14 3.47 -8.91
N ASN A 259 -10.10 4.05 -8.32
CA ASN A 259 -10.24 4.80 -7.07
C ASN A 259 -10.58 6.27 -7.33
N ASN A 260 -9.65 7.00 -7.95
CA ASN A 260 -9.76 8.43 -8.24
C ASN A 260 -8.60 8.88 -9.14
N PHE A 261 -8.65 10.13 -9.59
CA PHE A 261 -7.47 10.85 -10.06
C PHE A 261 -6.73 11.42 -8.86
N CYS A 262 -5.46 11.03 -8.71
CA CYS A 262 -4.67 11.38 -7.55
C CYS A 262 -3.37 12.04 -7.96
N PHE A 263 -2.95 13.06 -7.20
CA PHE A 263 -1.54 13.41 -7.12
C PHE A 263 -0.75 12.22 -6.57
N VAL A 264 0.42 11.96 -7.16
CA VAL A 264 1.32 10.89 -6.70
C VAL A 264 2.10 11.33 -5.45
N PRO A 265 2.50 10.39 -4.57
CA PRO A 265 3.48 10.65 -3.52
C PRO A 265 4.69 11.43 -4.04
N GLY A 266 5.13 12.41 -3.25
CA GLY A 266 6.18 13.36 -3.64
C GLY A 266 5.66 14.63 -4.32
N SER A 267 4.37 14.74 -4.67
CA SER A 267 3.79 16.03 -5.08
C SER A 267 3.80 17.03 -3.92
N ILE A 268 3.85 18.34 -4.20
CA ILE A 268 3.98 19.40 -3.18
C ILE A 268 2.66 20.13 -3.01
N ILE A 269 2.22 20.37 -1.77
CA ILE A 269 1.05 21.24 -1.51
C ILE A 269 1.47 22.72 -1.48
N ASN A 270 0.60 23.61 -1.93
CA ASN A 270 0.90 25.05 -1.98
C ASN A 270 0.34 25.84 -0.77
N LYS A 271 -0.28 25.13 0.18
CA LYS A 271 -0.81 25.71 1.43
C LYS A 271 -0.97 24.64 2.49
N PRO A 272 -0.87 24.99 3.79
CA PRO A 272 -1.15 24.07 4.87
C PRO A 272 -2.54 23.44 4.70
N THR A 273 -2.58 22.11 4.71
CA THR A 273 -3.80 21.37 4.39
C THR A 273 -3.91 20.14 5.27
N ASP A 274 -5.12 19.89 5.76
CA ASP A 274 -5.47 18.69 6.51
C ASP A 274 -6.03 17.64 5.54
N PHE A 275 -5.70 16.37 5.78
CA PHE A 275 -6.17 15.24 4.97
C PHE A 275 -6.70 14.11 5.84
N TYR A 276 -7.84 13.54 5.46
CA TYR A 276 -8.28 12.25 5.99
C TYR A 276 -7.49 11.13 5.33
N ILE A 277 -7.07 10.13 6.11
CA ILE A 277 -6.57 8.86 5.60
C ILE A 277 -7.77 7.95 5.31
N GLY A 278 -8.15 7.89 4.03
CA GLY A 278 -9.25 7.08 3.53
C GLY A 278 -8.89 5.61 3.30
N ASN A 279 -9.77 4.91 2.58
CA ASN A 279 -9.54 3.53 2.19
C ASN A 279 -8.23 3.39 1.39
N PHE A 280 -7.54 2.28 1.59
CA PHE A 280 -6.24 1.98 0.99
C PHE A 280 -5.12 2.98 1.35
N GLY A 281 -5.31 3.83 2.36
CA GLY A 281 -4.36 4.88 2.72
C GLY A 281 -4.33 6.07 1.74
N ILE A 282 -5.34 6.20 0.89
CA ILE A 282 -5.50 7.34 -0.03
C ILE A 282 -5.92 8.56 0.77
N TRP A 283 -5.35 9.71 0.46
CA TRP A 283 -5.65 10.95 1.16
C TRP A 283 -6.74 11.75 0.45
N GLU A 284 -7.64 12.31 1.26
CA GLU A 284 -8.70 13.20 0.81
C GLU A 284 -8.64 14.50 1.62
N LYS A 285 -8.75 15.63 0.94
CA LYS A 285 -8.73 16.95 1.58
C LYS A 285 -9.83 17.05 2.63
N TYR A 286 -9.45 17.39 3.86
CA TYR A 286 -10.37 17.55 4.97
C TYR A 286 -11.20 18.83 4.79
N ASN A 287 -12.50 18.67 4.53
CA ASN A 287 -13.45 19.79 4.47
C ASN A 287 -14.44 19.70 5.63
N LYS A 288 -14.29 20.58 6.62
CA LYS A 288 -15.12 20.63 7.84
C LYS A 288 -16.62 20.82 7.56
N LEU A 289 -16.98 21.36 6.39
CA LEU A 289 -18.34 21.75 5.99
C LEU A 289 -19.23 20.61 5.44
N ASN A 290 -18.67 19.44 5.09
CA ASN A 290 -19.43 18.36 4.43
C ASN A 290 -19.98 17.28 5.38
N ARG A 291 -19.91 17.49 6.70
CA ARG A 291 -20.36 16.51 7.71
C ARG A 291 -21.87 16.27 7.76
N THR A 292 -22.68 16.97 6.97
CA THR A 292 -24.14 16.76 6.93
C THR A 292 -24.62 15.96 5.71
N TYR A 293 -23.79 15.68 4.69
CA TYR A 293 -24.28 15.17 3.41
C TYR A 293 -23.65 13.87 2.86
N THR A 294 -22.63 13.29 3.51
CA THR A 294 -21.89 12.15 2.92
C THR A 294 -22.16 10.82 3.63
N VAL A 295 -23.39 10.58 4.10
CA VAL A 295 -23.81 9.28 4.67
C VAL A 295 -24.76 8.50 3.73
N VAL A 296 -25.11 9.05 2.58
CA VAL A 296 -26.04 8.38 1.66
C VAL A 296 -25.37 8.21 0.30
N ASN A 297 -25.12 6.94 -0.06
CA ASN A 297 -24.76 6.43 -1.38
C ASN A 297 -23.28 6.53 -1.82
N ARG A 298 -22.49 5.52 -1.42
CA ARG A 298 -21.64 4.75 -2.36
C ARG A 298 -21.64 3.28 -1.91
N LEU A 299 -22.59 2.51 -2.46
CA LEU A 299 -22.58 1.04 -2.52
C LEU A 299 -21.65 0.59 -3.64
#